data_AF-A0A158FIB7-F1
#
_entry.id   AF-A0A158FIB7-F1
#
_cell.length_a   1.000
_cell.length_b   1.000
_cell.length_c   1.000
_cell.angle_alpha   90.00
_cell.angle_beta   90.00
_cell.angle_gamma   90.00
#
_symmetry.space_group_name_H-M   'P 1'
#
loop_
_entity.id
_entity.type
_entity.pdbx_description
1 polymer ?
#
loop_
_entity_poly.entity_id
_entity_poly.type
_entity_poly.pdbx_seq_one_letter_code
_entity_poly.pdbx_strand_id
1 'polypeptide(L)'
;MTSTRAETAELLQLACEQHDAHAALTLLDRSIALGHRRIALIRYLHAQYLNAPLGARHHEYVRKIAGRLSTESIARIATAARARFEQ
;
A
#
# COMPACT_ATOMS: atom_id res chain seq x y z
N MET A 1 -12.80 -15.99 17.83
CA MET A 1 -12.58 -14.54 17.68
C MET A 1 -11.45 -14.30 16.68
N THR A 2 -11.74 -14.41 15.38
CA THR A 2 -10.77 -14.33 14.26
C THR A 2 -11.10 -13.17 13.32
N SER A 3 -11.64 -12.07 13.85
CA SER A 3 -12.23 -10.98 13.04
C SER A 3 -11.20 -10.18 12.22
N THR A 4 -9.92 -10.15 12.61
CA THR A 4 -8.94 -9.25 11.96
C THR A 4 -8.47 -9.70 10.58
N ARG A 5 -8.46 -11.02 10.28
CA ARG A 5 -7.97 -11.54 8.98
C ARG A 5 -9.02 -11.43 7.87
N ALA A 6 -10.29 -11.68 8.19
CA ALA A 6 -11.39 -11.61 7.23
C ALA A 6 -11.61 -10.16 6.75
N GLU A 7 -11.65 -9.19 7.66
CA GLU A 7 -11.75 -7.77 7.29
C GLU A 7 -10.59 -7.30 6.42
N THR A 8 -9.38 -7.80 6.69
CA THR A 8 -8.20 -7.45 5.89
C THR A 8 -8.26 -8.09 4.50
N ALA A 9 -8.84 -9.29 4.39
CA ALA A 9 -9.04 -9.99 3.13
C ALA A 9 -10.15 -9.33 2.29
N GLU A 10 -11.27 -8.93 2.90
CA GLU A 10 -12.33 -8.18 2.22
C GLU A 10 -11.84 -6.82 1.74
N LEU A 11 -11.08 -6.08 2.56
CA LEU A 11 -10.46 -4.83 2.11
C LEU A 11 -9.42 -5.05 1.00
N LEU A 12 -8.65 -6.15 1.05
CA LEU A 12 -7.72 -6.51 -0.03
C LEU A 12 -8.47 -6.84 -1.32
N GLN A 13 -9.58 -7.56 -1.21
CA GLN A 13 -10.41 -7.95 -2.33
C GLN A 13 -11.11 -6.72 -2.91
N LEU A 14 -11.66 -5.82 -2.10
CA LEU A 14 -12.20 -4.53 -2.54
C LEU A 14 -11.16 -3.63 -3.22
N ALA A 15 -9.97 -3.51 -2.63
CA ALA A 15 -8.91 -2.67 -3.18
C ALA A 15 -8.29 -3.23 -4.48
N CYS A 16 -8.30 -4.56 -4.67
CA CYS A 16 -7.85 -5.20 -5.91
C CYS A 16 -8.96 -5.32 -6.95
N GLU A 17 -10.19 -5.67 -6.57
CA GLU A 17 -11.30 -5.91 -7.52
C GLU A 17 -12.07 -4.65 -7.92
N GLN A 18 -12.14 -3.62 -7.05
CA GLN A 18 -12.87 -2.38 -7.34
C GLN A 18 -11.96 -1.19 -7.62
N HIS A 19 -10.64 -1.37 -7.59
CA HIS A 19 -9.67 -0.28 -7.75
C HIS A 19 -10.00 0.94 -6.88
N ASP A 20 -10.55 0.72 -5.68
CA ASP A 20 -11.03 1.78 -4.83
C ASP A 20 -9.85 2.50 -4.14
N ALA A 21 -9.71 3.78 -4.48
CA ALA A 21 -8.66 4.67 -3.96
C ALA A 21 -8.74 4.87 -2.44
N HIS A 22 -9.94 4.94 -1.87
CA HIS A 22 -10.17 5.04 -0.42
C HIS A 22 -9.87 3.73 0.30
N ALA A 23 -10.19 2.57 -0.31
CA ALA A 23 -9.81 1.27 0.23
C ALA A 23 -8.29 1.09 0.24
N ALA A 24 -7.61 1.49 -0.84
CA ALA A 24 -6.14 1.47 -0.93
C ALA A 24 -5.49 2.37 0.13
N LEU A 25 -6.05 3.56 0.37
CA LEU A 25 -5.61 4.47 1.43
C LEU A 25 -5.80 3.86 2.83
N THR A 26 -6.96 3.26 3.09
CA THR A 26 -7.27 2.63 4.38
C THR A 26 -6.34 1.45 4.67
N LEU A 27 -6.04 0.65 3.63
CA LEU A 27 -5.04 -0.40 3.70
C LEU A 27 -3.62 0.14 3.93
N LEU A 28 -3.28 1.29 3.34
CA LEU A 28 -2.00 1.95 3.59
C LEU A 28 -1.89 2.37 5.06
N ASP A 29 -2.88 3.07 5.60
CA ASP A 29 -2.92 3.49 7.01
C ASP A 29 -2.77 2.29 7.96
N ARG A 30 -3.48 1.20 7.68
CA ARG A 30 -3.36 -0.05 8.45
C ARG A 30 -1.96 -0.66 8.36
N SER A 31 -1.29 -0.59 7.20
CA SER A 31 0.09 -1.07 7.06
C SER A 31 1.10 -0.19 7.80
N ILE A 32 0.87 1.12 7.84
CA ILE A 32 1.67 2.06 8.63
C ILE A 32 1.51 1.75 10.11
N ALA A 33 0.27 1.56 10.58
CA ALA A 33 -0.02 1.20 11.97
C ALA A 33 0.63 -0.13 12.39
N LEU A 34 0.68 -1.11 11.48
CA LEU A 34 1.34 -2.40 11.69
C LEU A 34 2.88 -2.34 11.54
N GLY A 35 3.45 -1.21 11.13
CA GLY A 35 4.90 -1.07 10.91
C GLY A 35 5.43 -1.82 9.69
N HIS A 36 4.56 -2.21 8.76
CA HIS A 36 4.97 -2.90 7.54
C HIS A 36 5.73 -1.94 6.61
N ARG A 37 6.98 -2.28 6.27
CA ARG A 37 7.81 -1.43 5.40
C ARG A 37 7.52 -1.66 3.93
N ARG A 38 7.65 -2.91 3.48
CA ARG A 38 7.51 -3.30 2.07
C ARG A 38 6.06 -3.20 1.57
N ILE A 39 5.10 -3.66 2.37
CA ILE A 39 3.68 -3.65 2.02
C ILE A 39 3.14 -2.21 1.99
N ALA A 40 3.56 -1.34 2.92
CA ALA A 40 3.16 0.07 2.89
C ALA A 40 3.63 0.78 1.62
N LEU A 41 4.85 0.52 1.16
CA LEU A 41 5.35 1.06 -0.11
C LEU A 41 4.53 0.59 -1.32
N ILE A 42 4.21 -0.71 -1.39
CA ILE A 42 3.37 -1.27 -2.47
C ILE A 42 1.99 -0.58 -2.47
N ARG A 43 1.36 -0.48 -1.29
CA ARG A 43 0.02 0.13 -1.13
C ARG A 43 0.03 1.63 -1.43
N TYR A 44 1.10 2.32 -1.06
CA TYR A 44 1.29 3.72 -1.38
C TYR A 44 1.39 3.95 -2.90
N LEU A 45 2.20 3.15 -3.60
CA LEU A 45 2.30 3.23 -5.06
C LEU A 45 0.96 2.90 -5.73
N HIS A 46 0.26 1.88 -5.23
CA HIS A 46 -1.08 1.54 -5.74
C HIS A 46 -2.09 2.67 -5.53
N ALA A 47 -2.14 3.25 -4.33
CA ALA A 47 -2.97 4.42 -4.03
C ALA A 47 -2.59 5.64 -4.89
N GLN A 48 -1.30 5.81 -5.20
CA GLN A 48 -0.83 6.85 -6.10
C GLN A 48 -1.31 6.62 -7.55
N TYR A 49 -1.26 5.39 -8.05
CA TYR A 49 -1.79 5.05 -9.38
C TYR A 49 -3.30 5.26 -9.49
N LEU A 50 -4.03 5.04 -8.39
CA LEU A 50 -5.47 5.27 -8.27
C LEU A 50 -5.83 6.74 -8.01
N ASN A 51 -4.88 7.66 -8.00
CA ASN A 51 -5.08 9.08 -7.65
C ASN A 51 -5.77 9.27 -6.29
N ALA A 52 -5.49 8.40 -5.32
CA ALA A 52 -6.02 8.51 -3.97
C ALA A 52 -5.53 9.80 -3.29
N PRO A 53 -6.32 10.38 -2.35
CA PRO A 53 -5.95 11.58 -1.61
C PRO A 53 -4.87 11.28 -0.56
N LEU A 54 -3.63 11.08 -1.03
CA LEU A 54 -2.46 10.83 -0.19
C LEU A 54 -2.06 12.12 0.53
N GLY A 55 -2.21 12.12 1.86
CA GLY A 55 -1.70 13.21 2.71
C GLY A 55 -0.18 13.19 2.94
N ALA A 56 0.36 14.31 3.43
CA ALA A 56 1.79 14.51 3.74
C ALA A 56 2.41 13.40 4.61
N ARG A 57 1.66 12.90 5.62
CA ARG A 57 2.09 11.81 6.51
C ARG A 57 2.48 10.53 5.75
N HIS A 58 1.77 10.22 4.66
CA HIS A 58 2.06 9.04 3.83
C HIS A 58 3.38 9.23 3.08
N HIS A 59 3.56 10.41 2.48
CA HIS A 59 4.78 10.77 1.76
C HIS A 59 6.00 10.72 2.67
N GLU A 60 5.91 11.27 3.88
CA GLU A 60 7.01 11.25 4.85
C GLU A 60 7.36 9.83 5.30
N TYR A 61 6.36 9.02 5.62
CA TYR A 61 6.58 7.63 6.03
C TYR A 61 7.27 6.82 4.93
N VAL A 62 6.79 6.97 3.69
CA VAL A 62 7.34 6.29 2.52
C VAL A 62 8.74 6.79 2.20
N ARG A 63 9.00 8.10 2.27
CA ARG A 63 10.33 8.67 2.09
C ARG A 63 11.31 8.14 3.13
N LYS A 64 10.89 8.01 4.39
CA LYS A 64 11.70 7.43 5.47
C LYS A 64 12.03 5.96 5.24
N ILE A 65 11.08 5.17 4.72
CA ILE A 65 11.34 3.77 4.39
C ILE A 65 12.22 3.65 3.15
N ALA A 66 11.93 4.41 2.10
CA ALA A 66 12.70 4.41 0.86
C ALA A 66 14.18 4.77 1.13
N GLY A 67 14.44 5.74 2.01
CA GLY A 67 15.80 6.07 2.44
C GLY A 67 16.53 4.96 3.22
N ARG A 68 15.82 3.92 3.67
CA ARG A 68 16.39 2.73 4.34
C ARG A 68 16.49 1.51 3.43
N LEU A 69 15.98 1.60 2.20
CA LEU A 69 15.98 0.50 1.24
C LEU A 69 16.96 0.81 0.11
N SER A 70 17.63 -0.23 -0.39
CA SER A 70 18.43 -0.10 -1.61
C SER A 70 17.54 0.14 -2.82
N THR A 71 18.06 0.83 -3.82
CA THR A 71 17.38 1.12 -5.10
C THR A 71 16.77 -0.13 -5.74
N GLU A 72 17.47 -1.26 -5.66
CA GLU A 72 17.01 -2.54 -6.20
C GLU A 72 15.78 -3.10 -5.45
N SER A 73 15.69 -2.87 -4.14
CA SER A 73 14.51 -3.23 -3.35
C SER A 73 13.32 -2.35 -3.70
N ILE A 74 13.55 -1.06 -3.93
CA ILE A 74 12.53 -0.11 -4.38
C ILE A 74 12.00 -0.51 -5.76
N ALA A 75 12.90 -0.85 -6.69
CA ALA A 75 12.53 -1.32 -8.03
C ALA A 75 11.65 -2.58 -7.97
N ARG A 76 12.04 -3.59 -7.17
CA ARG A 76 11.22 -4.80 -6.95
C ARG A 76 9.85 -4.50 -6.36
N ILE A 77 9.75 -3.51 -5.48
CA ILE A 77 8.48 -3.07 -4.90
C ILE A 77 7.61 -2.37 -5.96
N ALA A 78 8.20 -1.50 -6.77
CA ALA A 78 7.49 -0.81 -7.84
C ALA A 78 6.94 -1.80 -8.88
N THR A 79 7.75 -2.79 -9.30
CA THR A 79 7.28 -3.86 -10.18
C THR A 79 6.13 -4.65 -9.56
N ALA A 80 6.21 -4.99 -8.28
CA ALA A 80 5.15 -5.73 -7.59
C ALA A 80 3.85 -4.91 -7.41
N ALA A 81 3.96 -3.59 -7.23
CA ALA A 81 2.82 -2.70 -7.16
C ALA A 81 2.14 -2.56 -8.52
N ARG A 82 2.91 -2.42 -9.59
CA ARG A 82 2.41 -2.34 -10.96
C ARG A 82 1.73 -3.64 -11.40
N ALA A 83 2.36 -4.79 -11.14
CA ALA A 83 1.77 -6.10 -11.43
C ALA A 83 0.45 -6.34 -10.69
N ARG A 84 0.24 -5.72 -9.52
CA ARG A 84 -1.04 -5.76 -8.80
C ARG A 84 -2.09 -4.79 -9.33
N PHE A 85 -1.66 -3.71 -9.98
CA PHE A 85 -2.55 -2.73 -10.60
C PHE A 85 -3.04 -3.20 -11.98
N GLU A 86 -2.18 -3.89 -12.73
CA GLU A 86 -2.47 -4.47 -14.05
C GLU A 86 -3.22 -5.81 -13.99
N GLN A 87 -3.52 -6.34 -12.80
CA GLN A 87 -4.34 -7.54 -12.57
C GLN A 87 -5.77 -7.17 -12.24
#